data_AF-A0A3N4NPI8-F1
#
_entry.id   AF-A0A3N4NPI8-F1
#
_cell.length_a   1.000
_cell.length_b   1.000
_cell.length_c   1.000
_cell.angle_alpha   90.00
_cell.angle_beta   90.00
_cell.angle_gamma   90.00
#
_symmetry.space_group_name_H-M   'P 1'
#
loop_
_entity.id
_entity.type
_entity.pdbx_description
1 polymer ?
#
loop_
_entity_poly.entity_id
_entity_poly.type
_entity_poly.pdbx_seq_one_letter_code
_entity_poly.pdbx_strand_id
1 'polypeptide(L)'
;MLIHLTPSFYLNYSDISVNLIDVKIPELGLLLHAERDITVRFPSPNKRLHYVCRNKGRKAIHGILLNTDTNVTDMTVITRWAVQGEVSVHRVHMHIVGDDDAVTDVIHLWSGVFNTPFQDKTPAEARNWIPASCQPRLTVNAGDRPSARELAIWRRADPAGIIRQQTEYYTAATVEPERLLSPARSVSRLPALEDAFDCKVREYPDTLRVLYDSPDVTVCPLTEHEELIQSDLKEIGKLDAFTPLIQPVLNEVRTVCPVFFTNTTNLMNCIRRFSTHFRALSDVEQRFVEDQINQPLFRVSVS
;
A
#
# COMPACT_ATOMS: atom_id res chain seq x y z
N MET A 1 2.57 -13.49 -14.28
CA MET A 1 1.32 -12.79 -13.93
C MET A 1 1.40 -11.36 -14.43
N LEU A 2 0.30 -10.79 -14.94
CA LEU A 2 0.27 -9.40 -15.41
C LEU A 2 -0.18 -8.47 -14.29
N ILE A 3 0.50 -7.34 -14.10
CA ILE A 3 0.18 -6.42 -13.00
C ILE A 3 0.13 -4.99 -13.55
N HIS A 4 -1.06 -4.41 -13.54
CA HIS A 4 -1.29 -3.04 -13.96
C HIS A 4 -1.35 -2.12 -12.74
N LEU A 5 -0.47 -1.12 -12.71
CA LEU A 5 -0.36 -0.17 -11.60
C LEU A 5 -0.50 1.26 -12.11
N THR A 6 -1.18 2.10 -11.36
CA THR A 6 -1.42 3.52 -11.63
C THR A 6 -0.91 4.42 -10.50
N PRO A 7 0.40 4.38 -10.15
CA PRO A 7 0.96 5.33 -9.20
C PRO A 7 0.63 6.75 -9.66
N SER A 8 0.05 7.55 -8.77
CA SER A 8 -0.48 8.85 -9.16
C SER A 8 -0.45 9.89 -8.05
N PHE A 9 -0.46 11.14 -8.48
CA PHE A 9 -0.56 12.31 -7.61
C PHE A 9 -1.78 13.13 -8.02
N TYR A 10 -2.59 13.54 -7.04
CA TYR A 10 -3.69 14.49 -7.25
C TYR A 10 -3.27 15.89 -6.79
N LEU A 11 -3.12 16.79 -7.76
CA LEU A 11 -2.72 18.17 -7.56
C LEU A 11 -3.93 19.09 -7.67
N ASN A 12 -4.40 19.58 -6.53
CA ASN A 12 -5.53 20.49 -6.44
C ASN A 12 -5.13 21.98 -6.50
N TYR A 13 -3.84 22.26 -6.37
CA TYR A 13 -3.28 23.60 -6.16
C TYR A 13 -2.38 23.99 -7.35
N SER A 14 -2.59 25.18 -7.92
CA SER A 14 -1.85 25.64 -9.10
C SER A 14 -0.45 26.21 -8.79
N ASP A 15 -0.23 26.60 -7.54
CA ASP A 15 1.00 27.19 -7.00
C ASP A 15 1.97 26.16 -6.40
N ILE A 16 1.59 24.88 -6.43
CA ILE A 16 2.42 23.77 -5.95
C ILE A 16 3.02 23.03 -7.13
N SER A 17 4.35 22.97 -7.17
CA SER A 17 5.09 22.20 -8.17
C SER A 17 5.26 20.74 -7.71
N VAL A 18 5.05 19.80 -8.64
CA VAL A 18 5.15 18.36 -8.38
C VAL A 18 5.87 17.69 -9.54
N ASN A 19 6.98 17.01 -9.26
CA ASN A 19 7.75 16.24 -10.23
C ASN A 19 7.96 14.81 -9.73
N LEU A 20 7.85 13.84 -10.62
CA LEU A 20 8.14 12.43 -10.30
C LEU A 20 9.65 12.24 -10.16
N ILE A 21 10.07 11.44 -9.17
CA ILE A 21 11.47 11.05 -8.97
C ILE A 21 11.67 9.61 -9.46
N ASP A 22 10.94 8.66 -8.85
CA ASP A 22 10.97 7.25 -9.21
C ASP A 22 9.77 6.47 -8.65
N VAL A 23 9.63 5.24 -9.17
CA VAL A 23 8.77 4.19 -8.63
C VAL A 23 9.62 2.97 -8.32
N LYS A 24 9.48 2.42 -7.11
CA LYS A 24 10.16 1.21 -6.65
C LYS A 24 9.14 0.15 -6.24
N ILE A 25 9.38 -1.09 -6.67
CA ILE A 25 8.61 -2.28 -6.26
C ILE A 25 9.61 -3.32 -5.76
N PRO A 26 9.90 -3.34 -4.44
CA PRO A 26 10.98 -4.16 -3.87
C PRO A 26 10.84 -5.66 -4.16
N GLU A 27 9.62 -6.19 -4.07
CA GLU A 27 9.24 -7.59 -4.31
C GLU A 27 9.50 -8.05 -5.75
N LEU A 28 9.67 -7.09 -6.67
CA LEU A 28 9.93 -7.35 -8.09
C LEU A 28 11.35 -6.94 -8.52
N GLY A 29 12.17 -6.47 -7.58
CA GLY A 29 13.49 -5.91 -7.88
C GLY A 29 13.47 -4.69 -8.78
N LEU A 30 12.32 -4.02 -8.87
CA LEU A 30 12.09 -2.98 -9.84
C LEU A 30 12.35 -1.60 -9.24
N LEU A 31 13.17 -0.80 -9.94
CA LEU A 31 13.37 0.62 -9.70
C LEU A 31 13.32 1.34 -11.04
N LEU A 32 12.28 2.14 -11.24
CA LEU A 32 12.01 2.89 -12.46
C LEU A 32 12.26 4.37 -12.22
N HIS A 33 13.14 4.97 -13.01
CA HIS A 33 13.50 6.38 -12.87
C HIS A 33 12.67 7.27 -13.79
N ALA A 34 12.30 8.44 -13.29
CA ALA A 34 11.67 9.49 -14.09
C ALA A 34 12.57 9.88 -15.28
N GLU A 35 11.94 10.21 -16.41
CA GLU A 35 12.57 10.64 -17.67
C GLU A 35 13.45 9.59 -18.38
N ARG A 36 13.73 8.47 -17.73
CA ARG A 36 14.38 7.29 -18.32
C ARG A 36 13.36 6.21 -18.64
N ASP A 37 12.73 5.66 -17.61
CA ASP A 37 11.87 4.49 -17.72
C ASP A 37 10.38 4.89 -17.71
N ILE A 38 10.07 5.91 -16.90
CA ILE A 38 8.72 6.39 -16.63
C ILE A 38 8.61 7.91 -16.74
N THR A 39 7.41 8.41 -16.96
CA THR A 39 7.10 9.84 -17.06
C THR A 39 5.72 10.11 -16.49
N VAL A 40 5.42 11.38 -16.20
CA VAL A 40 4.07 11.81 -15.83
C VAL A 40 3.27 12.17 -17.08
N ARG A 41 2.01 11.74 -17.13
CA ARG A 41 1.01 12.12 -18.15
C ARG A 41 -0.34 12.42 -17.51
N PHE A 42 -1.17 13.11 -18.29
CA PHE A 42 -2.47 13.64 -17.86
C PHE A 42 -3.59 13.11 -18.77
N PRO A 43 -3.98 11.83 -18.63
CA PRO A 43 -5.04 11.25 -19.45
C PRO A 43 -6.42 11.85 -19.15
N SER A 44 -6.63 12.43 -17.96
CA SER A 44 -7.89 13.07 -17.55
C SER A 44 -7.98 14.56 -18.01
N PRO A 45 -9.15 15.04 -18.47
CA PRO A 45 -9.30 16.42 -18.99
C PRO A 45 -8.93 17.54 -18.02
N ASN A 46 -9.19 17.37 -16.72
CA ASN A 46 -8.92 18.40 -15.70
C ASN A 46 -7.43 18.60 -15.41
N LYS A 47 -6.54 17.71 -15.90
CA LYS A 47 -5.08 17.71 -15.70
C LYS A 47 -4.61 17.76 -14.24
N ARG A 48 -5.50 17.52 -13.26
CA ARG A 48 -5.15 17.46 -11.84
C ARG A 48 -4.56 16.11 -11.43
N LEU A 49 -4.73 15.10 -12.27
CA LEU A 49 -4.24 13.75 -12.02
C LEU A 49 -2.97 13.49 -12.82
N HIS A 50 -1.88 13.42 -12.09
CA HIS A 50 -0.54 13.12 -12.57
C HIS A 50 -0.38 11.60 -12.50
N TYR A 51 -0.56 10.91 -13.62
CA TYR A 51 -0.36 9.46 -13.69
C TYR A 51 1.08 9.17 -14.10
N VAL A 52 1.72 8.26 -13.38
CA VAL A 52 2.96 7.64 -13.82
C VAL A 52 2.64 6.66 -14.95
N CYS A 53 3.35 6.77 -16.06
CA CYS A 53 3.30 5.81 -17.15
C CYS A 53 4.68 5.56 -17.74
N ARG A 54 4.80 4.56 -18.63
CA ARG A 54 6.04 4.30 -19.35
C ARG A 54 6.50 5.52 -20.15
N ASN A 55 7.80 5.81 -20.14
CA ASN A 55 8.39 6.86 -20.97
C ASN A 55 8.56 6.39 -22.43
N LYS A 56 7.45 6.18 -23.12
CA LYS A 56 7.44 5.75 -24.53
C LYS A 56 6.33 6.47 -25.29
N GLY A 57 6.72 7.11 -26.39
CA GLY A 57 5.79 7.88 -27.22
C GLY A 57 5.17 9.09 -26.51
N ARG A 58 4.08 9.61 -27.09
CA ARG A 58 3.38 10.82 -26.61
C ARG A 58 1.97 10.57 -26.11
N LYS A 59 1.45 9.35 -26.26
CA LYS A 59 0.09 8.99 -25.85
C LYS A 59 0.01 9.01 -24.32
N ALA A 60 -1.00 9.68 -23.78
CA ALA A 60 -1.28 9.63 -22.34
C ALA A 60 -1.93 8.29 -22.00
N ILE A 61 -1.14 7.43 -21.37
CA ILE A 61 -1.50 6.09 -20.88
C ILE A 61 -1.72 6.16 -19.37
N HIS A 62 -2.68 5.39 -18.87
CA HIS A 62 -2.91 5.18 -17.44
C HIS A 62 -1.95 4.10 -16.97
N GLY A 63 -0.99 4.48 -16.11
CA GLY A 63 -0.19 3.50 -15.42
C GLY A 63 0.93 2.84 -16.21
N ILE A 64 1.47 1.80 -15.60
CA ILE A 64 2.50 0.90 -16.11
C ILE A 64 1.98 -0.53 -16.03
N LEU A 65 2.48 -1.39 -16.92
CA LEU A 65 2.20 -2.82 -16.91
C LEU A 65 3.48 -3.56 -16.56
N LEU A 66 3.36 -4.58 -15.72
CA LEU A 66 4.43 -5.44 -15.30
C LEU A 66 4.10 -6.87 -15.71
N ASN A 67 5.12 -7.61 -16.11
CA ASN A 67 5.02 -9.03 -16.44
C ASN A 67 5.96 -9.79 -15.51
N THR A 68 5.39 -10.55 -14.57
CA THR A 68 6.16 -11.30 -13.57
C THR A 68 6.34 -12.75 -13.98
N ASP A 69 7.48 -13.32 -13.62
CA ASP A 69 7.82 -14.74 -13.83
C ASP A 69 6.97 -15.71 -12.99
N THR A 70 6.50 -15.28 -11.82
CA THR A 70 5.56 -16.05 -10.97
C THR A 70 4.43 -15.18 -10.42
N ASN A 71 3.44 -15.80 -9.77
CA ASN A 71 2.36 -15.09 -9.10
C ASN A 71 2.87 -14.32 -7.87
N VAL A 72 2.18 -13.22 -7.55
CA VAL A 72 2.48 -12.33 -6.42
C VAL A 72 1.23 -12.19 -5.57
N THR A 73 1.35 -12.46 -4.27
CA THR A 73 0.25 -12.32 -3.30
C THR A 73 0.30 -10.99 -2.55
N ASP A 74 1.49 -10.48 -2.29
CA ASP A 74 1.69 -9.27 -1.52
C ASP A 74 2.79 -8.44 -2.17
N MET A 75 2.56 -7.14 -2.34
CA MET A 75 3.58 -6.25 -2.88
C MET A 75 3.50 -4.85 -2.31
N THR A 76 4.60 -4.12 -2.50
CA THR A 76 4.67 -2.71 -2.11
C THR A 76 5.06 -1.84 -3.29
N VAL A 77 4.25 -0.82 -3.57
CA VAL A 77 4.56 0.22 -4.56
C VAL A 77 5.00 1.48 -3.83
N ILE A 78 6.23 1.92 -4.06
CA ILE A 78 6.80 3.12 -3.43
C ILE A 78 7.03 4.14 -4.53
N THR A 79 6.34 5.28 -4.46
CA THR A 79 6.51 6.37 -5.42
C THR A 79 7.05 7.59 -4.71
N ARG A 80 8.09 8.20 -5.28
CA ARG A 80 8.70 9.42 -4.74
C ARG A 80 8.42 10.59 -5.66
N TRP A 81 7.96 11.69 -5.07
CA TRP A 81 7.64 12.93 -5.75
C TRP A 81 8.46 14.07 -5.13
N ALA A 82 9.00 14.96 -5.95
CA ALA A 82 9.50 16.25 -5.50
C ALA A 82 8.33 17.24 -5.49
N VAL A 83 7.88 17.63 -4.30
CA VAL A 83 6.79 18.58 -4.06
C VAL A 83 7.39 19.84 -3.46
N GLN A 84 7.35 20.95 -4.22
CA GLN A 84 8.03 22.20 -3.87
C GLN A 84 9.53 22.03 -3.53
N GLY A 85 10.21 21.13 -4.24
CA GLY A 85 11.65 20.88 -4.06
C GLY A 85 12.01 19.89 -2.94
N GLU A 86 11.05 19.50 -2.11
CA GLU A 86 11.22 18.48 -1.06
C GLU A 86 10.58 17.15 -1.44
N VAL A 87 11.05 16.05 -0.85
CA VAL A 87 10.59 14.70 -1.20
C VAL A 87 9.33 14.34 -0.41
N SER A 88 8.28 13.98 -1.13
CA SER A 88 7.11 13.29 -0.61
C SER A 88 7.08 11.84 -1.09
N VAL A 89 6.80 10.91 -0.18
CA VAL A 89 6.80 9.46 -0.42
C VAL A 89 5.39 8.91 -0.28
N HIS A 90 4.92 8.20 -1.30
CA HIS A 90 3.68 7.44 -1.28
C HIS A 90 4.03 5.95 -1.31
N ARG A 91 3.62 5.23 -0.27
CA ARG A 91 3.82 3.79 -0.12
C ARG A 91 2.47 3.10 -0.09
N VAL A 92 2.31 2.13 -0.97
CA VAL A 92 1.05 1.42 -1.14
C VAL A 92 1.33 -0.06 -0.96
N HIS A 93 0.74 -0.63 0.10
CA HIS A 93 0.74 -2.05 0.37
C HIS A 93 -0.50 -2.69 -0.26
N MET A 94 -0.29 -3.71 -1.06
CA MET A 94 -1.35 -4.43 -1.77
C MET A 94 -1.32 -5.89 -1.33
N HIS A 95 -2.45 -6.37 -0.82
CA HIS A 95 -2.72 -7.80 -0.69
C HIS A 95 -3.59 -8.23 -1.88
N ILE A 96 -3.18 -9.24 -2.63
CA ILE A 96 -3.81 -9.65 -3.88
C ILE A 96 -4.64 -10.90 -3.64
N VAL A 97 -5.93 -10.83 -4.01
CA VAL A 97 -6.89 -11.93 -3.85
C VAL A 97 -7.60 -12.26 -5.16
N GLY A 98 -7.94 -13.54 -5.32
CA GLY A 98 -8.58 -14.09 -6.51
C GLY A 98 -7.69 -15.12 -7.21
N ASP A 99 -8.16 -15.62 -8.36
CA ASP A 99 -7.62 -16.78 -9.08
C ASP A 99 -7.24 -16.48 -10.53
N ASP A 100 -7.31 -15.22 -10.97
CA ASP A 100 -6.95 -14.84 -12.34
C ASP A 100 -5.46 -14.47 -12.49
N ASP A 101 -4.96 -14.53 -13.74
CA ASP A 101 -3.56 -14.30 -14.08
C ASP A 101 -3.15 -12.82 -14.20
N ALA A 102 -4.05 -11.89 -13.92
CA ALA A 102 -3.77 -10.46 -13.96
C ALA A 102 -4.29 -9.70 -12.73
N VAL A 103 -3.67 -8.59 -12.39
CA VAL A 103 -4.07 -7.68 -11.30
C VAL A 103 -4.08 -6.25 -11.79
N THR A 104 -4.97 -5.44 -11.25
CA THR A 104 -5.00 -4.00 -11.49
C THR A 104 -5.27 -3.24 -10.20
N ASP A 105 -4.54 -2.15 -9.98
CA ASP A 105 -4.85 -1.21 -8.89
C ASP A 105 -5.99 -0.24 -9.24
N VAL A 106 -6.49 -0.27 -10.49
CA VAL A 106 -7.63 0.55 -10.92
C VAL A 106 -8.92 -0.06 -10.42
N ILE A 107 -9.45 0.48 -9.32
CA ILE A 107 -10.61 -0.04 -8.59
C ILE A 107 -11.84 -0.18 -9.49
N HIS A 108 -12.05 0.77 -10.42
CA HIS A 108 -13.17 0.71 -11.36
C HIS A 108 -13.15 -0.57 -12.22
N LEU A 109 -11.97 -1.08 -12.56
CA LEU A 109 -11.84 -2.26 -13.39
C LEU A 109 -12.16 -3.57 -12.65
N TRP A 110 -12.39 -3.55 -11.33
CA TRP A 110 -12.83 -4.74 -10.61
C TRP A 110 -14.31 -5.06 -10.86
N SER A 111 -15.12 -4.04 -11.10
CA SER A 111 -16.56 -4.22 -11.33
C SER A 111 -16.86 -5.01 -12.62
N GLY A 112 -17.95 -5.76 -12.60
CA GLY A 112 -18.46 -6.44 -13.79
C GLY A 112 -18.96 -5.43 -14.83
N VAL A 113 -18.79 -5.76 -16.11
CA VAL A 113 -19.22 -4.88 -17.21
C VAL A 113 -20.38 -5.51 -17.96
N PHE A 114 -21.50 -4.78 -18.04
CA PHE A 114 -22.72 -5.26 -18.70
C PHE A 114 -22.45 -5.66 -20.17
N ASN A 115 -23.00 -6.80 -20.58
CA ASN A 115 -22.85 -7.36 -21.93
C ASN A 115 -21.39 -7.67 -22.33
N THR A 116 -20.58 -8.09 -21.35
CA THR A 116 -19.22 -8.61 -21.55
C THR A 116 -19.02 -9.86 -20.68
N PRO A 117 -18.00 -10.69 -20.92
CA PRO A 117 -17.69 -11.84 -20.05
C PRO A 117 -17.11 -11.45 -18.69
N PHE A 118 -16.82 -10.17 -18.47
CA PHE A 118 -16.13 -9.64 -17.30
C PHE A 118 -17.05 -9.59 -16.08
N GLN A 119 -16.77 -10.46 -15.11
CA GLN A 119 -17.55 -10.56 -13.88
C GLN A 119 -17.09 -9.53 -12.84
N ASP A 120 -17.86 -9.38 -11.76
CA ASP A 120 -17.47 -8.56 -10.63
C ASP A 120 -16.43 -9.29 -9.78
N LYS A 121 -15.23 -8.72 -9.72
CA LYS A 121 -14.07 -9.22 -8.99
C LYS A 121 -13.81 -8.40 -7.71
N THR A 122 -14.71 -7.48 -7.35
CA THR A 122 -14.52 -6.56 -6.22
C THR A 122 -14.39 -7.32 -4.89
N PRO A 123 -13.28 -7.12 -4.13
CA PRO A 123 -13.10 -7.72 -2.81
C PRO A 123 -14.21 -7.30 -1.83
N ALA A 124 -14.48 -8.11 -0.81
CA ALA A 124 -15.63 -7.93 0.08
C ALA A 124 -15.61 -6.56 0.81
N GLU A 125 -14.45 -6.16 1.31
CA GLU A 125 -14.17 -4.89 1.96
C GLU A 125 -14.32 -3.68 1.03
N ALA A 126 -14.20 -3.89 -0.29
CA ALA A 126 -14.23 -2.84 -1.29
C ALA A 126 -15.63 -2.63 -1.90
N ARG A 127 -16.64 -3.43 -1.54
CA ARG A 127 -17.99 -3.35 -2.14
C ARG A 127 -18.67 -1.99 -1.97
N ASN A 128 -18.37 -1.28 -0.88
CA ASN A 128 -18.92 0.05 -0.60
C ASN A 128 -17.98 1.19 -1.04
N TRP A 129 -16.88 0.88 -1.72
CA TRP A 129 -15.93 1.90 -2.15
C TRP A 129 -16.43 2.62 -3.38
N ILE A 130 -16.26 3.94 -3.38
CA ILE A 130 -16.43 4.74 -4.59
C ILE A 130 -15.06 4.74 -5.30
N PRO A 131 -14.92 4.15 -6.51
CA PRO A 131 -13.62 3.97 -7.15
C PRO A 131 -12.82 5.27 -7.28
N ALA A 132 -13.48 6.38 -7.61
CA ALA A 132 -12.81 7.67 -7.78
C ALA A 132 -12.20 8.22 -6.48
N SER A 133 -12.82 7.99 -5.32
CA SER A 133 -12.33 8.47 -4.00
C SER A 133 -11.42 7.48 -3.31
N CYS A 134 -11.58 6.18 -3.57
CA CYS A 134 -10.81 5.11 -2.92
C CYS A 134 -9.54 4.70 -3.69
N GLN A 135 -9.38 5.16 -4.94
CA GLN A 135 -8.20 4.89 -5.74
C GLN A 135 -6.93 5.46 -5.08
N PRO A 136 -5.91 4.61 -4.83
CA PRO A 136 -4.59 5.01 -4.36
C PRO A 136 -4.00 6.21 -5.08
N ARG A 137 -3.62 7.25 -4.34
CA ARG A 137 -2.91 8.42 -4.86
C ARG A 137 -2.35 9.26 -3.72
N LEU A 138 -1.23 9.92 -3.97
CA LEU A 138 -0.73 10.97 -3.09
C LEU A 138 -1.51 12.27 -3.33
N THR A 139 -1.80 13.01 -2.27
CA THR A 139 -2.35 14.37 -2.33
C THR A 139 -1.40 15.35 -1.64
N VAL A 140 -1.60 16.65 -1.87
CA VAL A 140 -0.87 17.66 -1.11
C VAL A 140 -1.38 17.69 0.33
N ASN A 141 -2.70 17.73 0.51
CA ASN A 141 -3.35 17.78 1.81
C ASN A 141 -4.31 16.58 2.00
N ALA A 142 -4.49 16.12 3.23
CA ALA A 142 -5.39 15.01 3.55
C ALA A 142 -6.85 15.31 3.15
N GLY A 143 -7.28 16.58 3.26
CA GLY A 143 -8.64 16.99 2.92
C GLY A 143 -8.95 17.06 1.42
N ASP A 144 -7.95 16.97 0.54
CA ASP A 144 -8.16 17.10 -0.91
C ASP A 144 -9.05 16.01 -1.50
N ARG A 145 -9.00 14.81 -0.93
CA ARG A 145 -9.72 13.62 -1.38
C ARG A 145 -10.12 12.74 -0.18
N PRO A 146 -11.28 13.01 0.44
CA PRO A 146 -11.83 12.11 1.45
C PRO A 146 -12.04 10.71 0.86
N SER A 147 -11.70 9.69 1.65
CA SER A 147 -11.80 8.30 1.24
C SER A 147 -12.58 7.49 2.28
N ALA A 148 -13.27 6.43 1.86
CA ALA A 148 -13.80 5.45 2.81
C ALA A 148 -12.66 4.63 3.47
N ARG A 149 -11.46 4.67 2.86
CA ARG A 149 -10.27 3.95 3.32
C ARG A 149 -9.43 4.71 4.33
N GLU A 150 -9.86 5.85 4.85
CA GLU A 150 -9.04 6.68 5.77
C GLU A 150 -8.45 5.88 6.94
N LEU A 151 -9.17 4.87 7.43
CA LEU A 151 -8.69 3.99 8.51
C LEU A 151 -7.49 3.12 8.12
N ALA A 152 -7.27 2.88 6.83
CA ALA A 152 -6.15 2.13 6.28
C ALA A 152 -5.13 3.05 5.59
N ILE A 153 -5.11 4.34 5.95
CA ILE A 153 -4.18 5.34 5.42
C ILE A 153 -3.52 6.09 6.58
N TRP A 154 -2.19 6.05 6.63
CA TRP A 154 -1.39 6.86 7.52
C TRP A 154 -0.70 7.99 6.76
N ARG A 155 -0.67 9.19 7.34
CA ARG A 155 -0.03 10.36 6.74
C ARG A 155 0.83 11.11 7.75
N ARG A 156 1.94 11.65 7.26
CA ARG A 156 2.75 12.64 7.96
C ARG A 156 2.90 13.87 7.09
N ALA A 157 2.44 15.01 7.60
CA ALA A 157 2.59 16.31 6.97
C ALA A 157 3.76 17.09 7.59
N ASP A 158 4.28 18.06 6.85
CA ASP A 158 5.20 19.08 7.35
C ASP A 158 4.43 20.22 8.05
N PRO A 159 5.13 21.22 8.63
CA PRO A 159 4.47 22.38 9.26
C PRO A 159 3.61 23.23 8.31
N ALA A 160 3.81 23.16 6.99
CA ALA A 160 2.98 23.84 5.99
C ALA A 160 1.72 23.02 5.63
N GLY A 161 1.56 21.81 6.19
CA GLY A 161 0.44 20.93 5.93
C GLY A 161 0.59 20.09 4.66
N ILE A 162 1.77 20.07 4.02
CA ILE A 162 2.05 19.24 2.85
C ILE A 162 2.39 17.84 3.32
N ILE A 163 1.70 16.84 2.77
CA ILE A 163 1.97 15.44 3.05
C ILE A 163 3.36 15.07 2.50
N ARG A 164 4.25 14.68 3.41
CA ARG A 164 5.61 14.18 3.09
C ARG A 164 5.67 12.66 3.08
N GLN A 165 4.80 12.00 3.82
CA GLN A 165 4.67 10.55 3.80
C GLN A 165 3.20 10.18 3.81
N GLN A 166 2.79 9.32 2.87
CA GLN A 166 1.52 8.62 2.92
C GLN A 166 1.80 7.13 2.75
N THR A 167 1.37 6.33 3.71
CA THR A 167 1.40 4.88 3.61
C THR A 167 -0.03 4.37 3.70
N GLU A 168 -0.41 3.48 2.80
CA GLU A 168 -1.77 2.93 2.78
C GLU A 168 -1.75 1.45 2.47
N TYR A 169 -2.78 0.76 2.94
CA TYR A 169 -3.04 -0.65 2.66
C TYR A 169 -4.36 -0.78 1.91
N TYR A 170 -4.45 -1.78 1.03
CA TYR A 170 -5.71 -2.32 0.56
C TYR A 170 -5.56 -3.69 -0.08
N THR A 171 -6.69 -4.38 -0.18
CA THR A 171 -6.82 -5.62 -0.93
C THR A 171 -7.17 -5.32 -2.40
N ALA A 172 -6.36 -5.81 -3.31
CA ALA A 172 -6.54 -5.71 -4.75
C ALA A 172 -7.06 -7.04 -5.32
N ALA A 173 -7.95 -6.97 -6.30
CA ALA A 173 -8.44 -8.15 -6.98
C ALA A 173 -7.52 -8.57 -8.14
N THR A 174 -7.41 -9.88 -8.33
CA THR A 174 -7.11 -10.42 -9.66
C THR A 174 -8.30 -10.17 -10.60
N VAL A 175 -8.00 -10.03 -11.88
CA VAL A 175 -8.97 -9.82 -12.97
C VAL A 175 -8.54 -10.64 -14.17
N GLU A 176 -9.48 -10.89 -15.08
CA GLU A 176 -9.22 -11.57 -16.34
C GLU A 176 -8.16 -10.78 -17.15
N PRO A 177 -7.08 -11.42 -17.68
CA PRO A 177 -6.05 -10.71 -18.44
C PRO A 177 -6.59 -9.91 -19.63
N GLU A 178 -7.61 -10.42 -20.31
CA GLU A 178 -8.29 -9.76 -21.43
C GLU A 178 -8.90 -8.43 -21.02
N ARG A 179 -9.22 -8.23 -19.74
CA ARG A 179 -9.70 -6.94 -19.22
C ARG A 179 -8.65 -5.84 -19.37
N LEU A 180 -7.37 -6.18 -19.27
CA LEU A 180 -6.26 -5.24 -19.40
C LEU A 180 -5.75 -5.11 -20.83
N LEU A 181 -5.92 -6.18 -21.63
CA LEU A 181 -5.34 -6.30 -22.97
C LEU A 181 -6.34 -6.04 -24.11
N SER A 182 -7.65 -6.10 -23.85
CA SER A 182 -8.66 -5.94 -24.89
C SER A 182 -8.60 -4.53 -25.49
N PRO A 183 -8.73 -4.37 -26.81
CA PRO A 183 -8.68 -3.05 -27.47
C PRO A 183 -9.98 -2.24 -27.30
N ALA A 184 -10.85 -2.59 -26.35
CA ALA A 184 -12.12 -1.91 -26.13
C ALA A 184 -11.92 -0.42 -25.77
N ARG A 185 -12.91 0.42 -26.14
CA ARG A 185 -12.82 1.90 -26.03
C ARG A 185 -12.52 2.38 -24.61
N SER A 186 -13.05 1.69 -23.60
CA SER A 186 -12.86 1.98 -22.16
C SER A 186 -11.44 1.73 -21.65
N VAL A 187 -10.66 0.90 -22.34
CA VAL A 187 -9.29 0.50 -21.96
C VAL A 187 -8.25 0.95 -23.00
N SER A 188 -8.67 1.75 -23.98
CA SER A 188 -7.81 2.31 -25.04
C SER A 188 -6.61 3.15 -24.55
N ARG A 189 -6.59 3.49 -23.25
CA ARG A 189 -5.51 4.21 -22.57
C ARG A 189 -4.79 3.36 -21.52
N LEU A 190 -4.99 2.04 -21.48
CA LEU A 190 -4.12 1.14 -20.71
C LEU A 190 -2.79 0.88 -21.46
N PRO A 191 -1.73 0.45 -20.75
CA PRO A 191 -0.47 0.10 -21.39
C PRO A 191 -0.64 -1.18 -22.23
N ALA A 192 0.07 -1.24 -23.35
CA ALA A 192 0.08 -2.44 -24.19
C ALA A 192 1.01 -3.51 -23.59
N LEU A 193 0.82 -4.78 -23.99
CA LEU A 193 1.63 -5.89 -23.50
C LEU A 193 3.11 -5.73 -23.86
N GLU A 194 3.42 -5.25 -25.07
CA GLU A 194 4.78 -4.96 -25.51
C GLU A 194 5.47 -3.82 -24.75
N ASP A 195 4.71 -3.07 -23.95
CA ASP A 195 5.21 -2.00 -23.09
C ASP A 195 5.40 -2.46 -21.63
N ALA A 196 5.17 -3.74 -21.34
CA ALA A 196 5.37 -4.28 -20.01
C ALA A 196 6.85 -4.22 -19.57
N PHE A 197 7.07 -4.14 -18.26
CA PHE A 197 8.38 -4.39 -17.66
C PHE A 197 8.44 -5.84 -17.19
N ASP A 198 9.37 -6.62 -17.74
CA ASP A 198 9.63 -7.97 -17.25
C ASP A 198 10.30 -7.92 -15.87
N CYS A 199 9.73 -8.64 -14.93
CA CYS A 199 10.10 -8.59 -13.52
C CYS A 199 10.32 -10.00 -12.98
N LYS A 200 11.28 -10.15 -12.06
CA LYS A 200 11.47 -11.37 -11.29
C LYS A 200 10.94 -11.19 -9.88
N VAL A 201 10.03 -12.04 -9.48
CA VAL A 201 9.54 -12.07 -8.11
C VAL A 201 10.67 -12.52 -7.19
N ARG A 202 10.85 -11.80 -6.09
CA ARG A 202 11.86 -12.11 -5.07
C ARG A 202 11.31 -11.80 -3.70
N GLU A 203 11.88 -12.46 -2.70
CA GLU A 203 11.56 -12.17 -1.31
C GLU A 203 12.04 -10.77 -0.93
N TYR A 204 11.17 -10.04 -0.22
CA TYR A 204 11.51 -8.78 0.40
C TYR A 204 11.14 -8.85 1.89
N PRO A 205 12.11 -8.71 2.82
CA PRO A 205 11.86 -8.90 4.24
C PRO A 205 10.82 -7.94 4.86
N ASP A 206 10.63 -6.75 4.26
CA ASP A 206 9.64 -5.78 4.75
C ASP A 206 8.30 -5.89 4.00
N THR A 207 8.05 -6.97 3.24
CA THR A 207 6.73 -7.21 2.65
C THR A 207 5.71 -7.37 3.76
N LEU A 208 4.71 -6.48 3.75
CA LEU A 208 3.57 -6.52 4.65
C LEU A 208 2.65 -7.64 4.18
N ARG A 209 2.42 -8.61 5.05
CA ARG A 209 1.53 -9.77 4.81
C ARG A 209 0.40 -9.75 5.83
N VAL A 210 -0.80 -10.08 5.37
CA VAL A 210 -1.96 -10.26 6.24
C VAL A 210 -1.78 -11.52 7.09
N LEU A 211 -2.05 -11.41 8.39
CA LEU A 211 -1.98 -12.52 9.35
C LEU A 211 -3.35 -13.16 9.59
N TYR A 212 -4.41 -12.38 9.46
CA TYR A 212 -5.79 -12.79 9.72
C TYR A 212 -6.72 -12.29 8.62
N ASP A 213 -7.61 -13.17 8.14
CA ASP A 213 -8.62 -12.81 7.14
C ASP A 213 -9.68 -11.82 7.69
N SER A 214 -9.78 -11.74 9.02
CA SER A 214 -10.66 -10.82 9.74
C SER A 214 -10.10 -10.58 11.14
N PRO A 215 -10.22 -9.36 11.71
CA PRO A 215 -10.88 -8.16 11.16
C PRO A 215 -10.01 -7.37 10.18
N ASP A 216 -10.61 -6.38 9.51
CA ASP A 216 -9.95 -5.55 8.49
C ASP A 216 -8.65 -4.89 9.00
N VAL A 217 -7.73 -4.65 8.06
CA VAL A 217 -6.47 -3.95 8.32
C VAL A 217 -6.71 -2.45 8.48
N THR A 218 -6.34 -1.89 9.61
CA THR A 218 -6.38 -0.45 9.89
C THR A 218 -5.04 0.05 10.42
N VAL A 219 -4.85 1.35 10.46
CA VAL A 219 -3.71 1.99 11.11
C VAL A 219 -3.96 2.01 12.62
N CYS A 220 -2.99 1.55 13.40
CA CYS A 220 -3.00 1.62 14.85
C CYS A 220 -1.73 2.36 15.35
N PRO A 221 -1.87 3.38 16.20
CA PRO A 221 -0.76 3.95 16.95
C PRO A 221 -0.06 2.90 17.81
N LEU A 222 1.28 2.91 17.83
CA LEU A 222 2.03 1.94 18.62
C LEU A 222 1.72 2.04 20.13
N THR A 223 1.43 3.26 20.61
CA THR A 223 1.03 3.51 22.00
C THR A 223 -0.26 2.81 22.39
N GLU A 224 -1.25 2.79 21.49
CA GLU A 224 -2.54 2.13 21.76
C GLU A 224 -2.34 0.61 21.85
N HIS A 225 -1.55 0.04 20.94
CA HIS A 225 -1.23 -1.39 20.99
C HIS A 225 -0.41 -1.78 22.23
N GLU A 226 0.52 -0.93 22.65
CA GLU A 226 1.28 -1.11 23.90
C GLU A 226 0.35 -1.19 25.12
N GLU A 227 -0.63 -0.29 25.21
CA GLU A 227 -1.64 -0.26 26.27
C GLU A 227 -2.51 -1.53 26.26
N LEU A 228 -2.92 -1.98 25.07
CA LEU A 228 -3.70 -3.22 24.91
C LEU A 228 -2.91 -4.44 25.40
N ILE A 229 -1.66 -4.62 24.95
CA ILE A 229 -0.81 -5.73 25.41
C ILE A 229 -0.64 -5.67 26.94
N GLN A 230 -0.42 -4.49 27.50
CA GLN A 230 -0.26 -4.34 28.94
C GLN A 230 -1.54 -4.76 29.69
N SER A 231 -2.72 -4.38 29.17
CA SER A 231 -4.02 -4.75 29.73
C SER A 231 -4.23 -6.27 29.67
N ASP A 232 -4.01 -6.88 28.50
CA ASP A 232 -4.21 -8.32 28.29
C ASP A 232 -3.29 -9.15 29.18
N LEU A 233 -2.01 -8.76 29.27
CA LEU A 233 -1.05 -9.39 30.17
C LEU A 233 -1.45 -9.26 31.64
N LYS A 234 -2.06 -8.14 32.04
CA LYS A 234 -2.59 -7.97 33.39
C LYS A 234 -3.77 -8.90 33.66
N GLU A 235 -4.69 -9.03 32.71
CA GLU A 235 -5.86 -9.90 32.85
C GLU A 235 -5.47 -11.39 32.99
N ILE A 236 -4.46 -11.84 32.23
CA ILE A 236 -4.00 -13.24 32.29
C ILE A 236 -2.94 -13.49 33.38
N GLY A 237 -2.67 -12.51 34.26
CA GLY A 237 -1.72 -12.66 35.37
C GLY A 237 -0.25 -12.75 34.94
N LYS A 238 0.12 -12.18 33.78
CA LYS A 238 1.48 -12.17 33.21
C LYS A 238 2.06 -10.77 33.05
N LEU A 239 1.56 -9.78 33.79
CA LEU A 239 2.03 -8.39 33.70
C LEU A 239 3.54 -8.25 33.95
N ASP A 240 4.12 -9.13 34.78
CA ASP A 240 5.55 -9.12 35.10
C ASP A 240 6.45 -9.33 33.87
N ALA A 241 5.92 -9.91 32.78
CA ALA A 241 6.64 -10.09 31.53
C ALA A 241 6.69 -8.81 30.67
N PHE A 242 5.79 -7.85 30.88
CA PHE A 242 5.66 -6.67 30.02
C PHE A 242 6.91 -5.78 30.07
N THR A 243 7.32 -5.37 31.28
CA THR A 243 8.45 -4.47 31.49
C THR A 243 9.79 -5.03 31.00
N PRO A 244 10.15 -6.32 31.25
CA PRO A 244 11.42 -6.86 30.78
C PRO A 244 11.42 -7.31 29.30
N LEU A 245 10.29 -7.77 28.75
CA LEU A 245 10.28 -8.40 27.41
C LEU A 245 9.65 -7.52 26.32
N ILE A 246 8.56 -6.82 26.62
CA ILE A 246 7.74 -6.14 25.60
C ILE A 246 8.12 -4.67 25.50
N GLN A 247 8.08 -3.95 26.62
CA GLN A 247 8.27 -2.50 26.66
C GLN A 247 9.60 -2.03 26.03
N PRO A 248 10.76 -2.68 26.26
CA PRO A 248 12.03 -2.27 25.66
C PRO A 248 12.01 -2.42 24.13
N VAL A 249 11.41 -3.50 23.63
CA VAL A 249 11.26 -3.77 22.20
C VAL A 249 10.42 -2.69 21.53
N LEU A 250 9.27 -2.34 22.11
CA LEU A 250 8.39 -1.30 21.58
C LEU A 250 9.04 0.09 21.64
N ASN A 251 9.78 0.40 22.70
CA ASN A 251 10.49 1.66 22.86
C ASN A 251 11.55 1.89 21.77
N GLU A 252 12.30 0.86 21.39
CA GLU A 252 13.32 0.97 20.34
C GLU A 252 12.72 1.30 18.97
N VAL A 253 11.54 0.76 18.66
CA VAL A 253 10.92 0.94 17.34
C VAL A 253 9.97 2.13 17.25
N ARG A 254 9.58 2.74 18.37
CA ARG A 254 8.58 3.82 18.45
C ARG A 254 8.88 5.00 17.52
N THR A 255 10.16 5.34 17.33
CA THR A 255 10.57 6.48 16.50
C THR A 255 10.50 6.18 15.00
N VAL A 256 10.71 4.92 14.61
CA VAL A 256 10.75 4.48 13.20
C VAL A 256 9.41 3.92 12.72
N CYS A 257 8.59 3.40 13.63
CA CYS A 257 7.27 2.84 13.37
C CYS A 257 6.26 3.35 14.42
N PRO A 258 5.94 4.66 14.39
CA PRO A 258 5.00 5.26 15.36
C PRO A 258 3.57 4.76 15.19
N VAL A 259 3.24 4.24 14.01
CA VAL A 259 2.00 3.52 13.70
C VAL A 259 2.34 2.25 12.94
N PHE A 260 1.42 1.29 12.93
CA PHE A 260 1.51 0.09 12.11
C PHE A 260 0.14 -0.29 11.54
N PHE A 261 0.14 -1.20 10.57
CA PHE A 261 -1.08 -1.80 10.02
C PHE A 261 -1.46 -3.03 10.83
N THR A 262 -2.62 -3.00 11.47
CA THR A 262 -3.15 -4.08 12.32
C THR A 262 -3.32 -5.38 11.54
N ASN A 263 -3.26 -6.52 12.21
CA ASN A 263 -3.50 -7.85 11.62
C ASN A 263 -2.54 -8.17 10.47
N THR A 264 -1.35 -7.56 10.46
CA THR A 264 -0.31 -7.79 9.45
C THR A 264 1.05 -7.97 10.11
N THR A 265 2.02 -8.47 9.35
CA THR A 265 3.42 -8.58 9.77
C THR A 265 4.13 -7.24 9.95
N ASN A 266 3.47 -6.10 9.71
CA ASN A 266 4.12 -4.78 9.62
C ASN A 266 4.94 -4.40 10.86
N LEU A 267 4.35 -4.51 12.06
CA LEU A 267 5.05 -4.18 13.31
C LEU A 267 6.18 -5.16 13.59
N MET A 268 5.96 -6.47 13.40
CA MET A 268 7.01 -7.47 13.60
C MET A 268 8.17 -7.34 12.62
N ASN A 269 7.92 -6.97 11.36
CA ASN A 269 8.98 -6.67 10.39
C ASN A 269 9.85 -5.51 10.89
N CYS A 270 9.22 -4.47 11.46
CA CYS A 270 9.95 -3.36 12.07
C CYS A 270 10.76 -3.80 13.31
N ILE A 271 10.15 -4.57 14.22
CA ILE A 271 10.81 -5.09 15.43
C ILE A 271 12.04 -5.92 15.08
N ARG A 272 11.90 -6.91 14.18
CA ARG A 272 13.02 -7.79 13.78
C ARG A 272 14.18 -7.01 13.17
N ARG A 273 13.88 -5.90 12.49
CA ARG A 273 14.88 -5.06 11.84
C ARG A 273 15.59 -4.10 12.79
N PHE A 274 14.84 -3.43 13.66
CA PHE A 274 15.33 -2.28 14.41
C PHE A 274 15.52 -2.56 15.90
N SER A 275 14.82 -3.53 16.50
CA SER A 275 14.99 -3.82 17.92
C SER A 275 16.25 -4.64 18.17
N THR A 276 17.16 -4.13 18.98
CA THR A 276 18.31 -4.90 19.48
C THR A 276 17.92 -5.77 20.66
N HIS A 277 16.97 -5.31 21.48
CA HIS A 277 16.43 -6.08 22.59
C HIS A 277 15.77 -7.37 22.11
N PHE A 278 14.88 -7.30 21.11
CA PHE A 278 14.22 -8.48 20.57
C PHE A 278 15.21 -9.54 20.07
N ARG A 279 16.29 -9.13 19.40
CA ARG A 279 17.34 -10.03 18.91
C ARG A 279 18.20 -10.64 20.00
N ALA A 280 18.26 -10.02 21.18
CA ALA A 280 19.00 -10.52 22.33
C ALA A 280 18.19 -11.50 23.20
N LEU A 281 16.87 -11.56 23.02
CA LEU A 281 15.99 -12.49 23.71
C LEU A 281 16.27 -13.93 23.29
N SER A 282 16.03 -14.88 24.20
CA SER A 282 16.03 -16.31 23.88
C SER A 282 14.89 -16.68 22.92
N ASP A 283 14.99 -17.82 22.25
CA ASP A 283 13.95 -18.28 21.30
C ASP A 283 12.54 -18.36 21.94
N VAL A 284 12.46 -18.71 23.22
CA VAL A 284 11.19 -18.80 23.96
C VAL A 284 10.61 -17.41 24.21
N GLU A 285 11.45 -16.46 24.59
CA GLU A 285 11.06 -15.06 24.82
C GLU A 285 10.71 -14.35 23.50
N GLN A 286 11.44 -14.61 22.42
CA GLN A 286 11.10 -14.09 21.09
C GLN A 286 9.71 -14.55 20.67
N ARG A 287 9.40 -15.85 20.80
CA ARG A 287 8.05 -16.38 20.51
C ARG A 287 6.99 -15.72 21.38
N PHE A 288 7.26 -15.54 22.68
CA PHE A 288 6.33 -14.84 23.56
C PHE A 288 6.05 -13.41 23.09
N VAL A 289 7.09 -12.64 22.73
CA VAL A 289 6.93 -11.28 22.20
C VAL A 289 6.15 -11.32 20.88
N GLU A 290 6.51 -12.21 19.95
CA GLU A 290 5.80 -12.36 18.68
C GLU A 290 4.30 -12.68 18.88
N ASP A 291 3.98 -13.57 19.82
CA ASP A 291 2.61 -13.94 20.15
C ASP A 291 1.82 -12.78 20.76
N GLN A 292 2.46 -11.86 21.48
CA GLN A 292 1.79 -10.66 22.02
C GLN A 292 1.61 -9.57 20.94
N ILE A 293 2.63 -9.35 20.11
CA ILE A 293 2.59 -8.31 19.07
C ILE A 293 1.61 -8.68 17.95
N ASN A 294 1.55 -9.94 17.56
CA ASN A 294 0.72 -10.38 16.45
C ASN A 294 -0.72 -10.70 16.87
N GLN A 295 -1.17 -10.41 18.09
CA GLN A 295 -2.55 -10.71 18.47
C GLN A 295 -3.55 -10.02 17.52
N PRO A 296 -4.65 -10.70 17.16
CA PRO A 296 -5.67 -10.10 16.31
C PRO A 296 -6.30 -8.90 17.02
N LEU A 297 -6.28 -7.74 16.37
CA LEU A 297 -6.81 -6.50 16.91
C LEU A 297 -8.23 -6.28 16.38
N PHE A 298 -9.20 -6.54 17.26
CA PHE A 298 -10.60 -6.26 16.99
C PHE A 298 -10.92 -4.82 17.29
N ARG A 299 -11.37 -4.08 16.26
CA ARG A 299 -12.04 -2.82 16.52
C ARG A 299 -13.45 -3.10 16.99
N VAL A 300 -13.70 -2.94 18.29
CA VAL A 300 -15.06 -2.74 18.77
C VAL A 300 -15.46 -1.36 18.26
N SER A 301 -16.30 -1.32 17.24
CA SER A 301 -16.82 -0.07 16.69
C SER A 301 -17.22 0.86 17.82
N VAL A 302 -16.53 2.00 17.96
CA VAL A 302 -17.04 3.08 18.79
C VAL A 302 -18.26 3.60 18.03
N SER A 303 -19.43 3.15 18.49
CA SER A 303 -20.75 3.66 18.09
C SER A 303 -20.89 5.14 18.41
#